data_AF-A0A5C5RTD2-F1
#
_entry.id   AF-A0A5C5RTD2-F1
#
_cell.length_a   1.000
_cell.length_b   1.000
_cell.length_c   1.000
_cell.angle_alpha   90.00
_cell.angle_beta   90.00
_cell.angle_gamma   90.00
#
_symmetry.space_group_name_H-M   'P 1'
#
loop_
_entity.id
_entity.type
_entity.pdbx_description
1 polymer ?
#
loop_
_entity_poly.entity_id
_entity_poly.type
_entity_poly.pdbx_seq_one_letter_code
_entity_poly.pdbx_strand_id
1 'polypeptide(L)'
;MPASAQPALTELAKIPGVQQILATGQLPTTDVATLVKMFGSDPSAQKLLGQLLAGQSAAAAPAAADSTPDEPLKFAVTGAINDTFTKDGGQKKYGQPLGVEKDVAGGSKVQEFTKGTIYWNPKVNGGKAAGVTGAIRDLYLKEGGPTGKLGFPLMSELSVGGPTAGSVAGAYNDFQNGSIVWSPEAGAHVVSGKIKDQWVKGGGAFGMGYPKGDAKPGPGGVLTQEFTKGGVLKG
;
A
#
# COMPACT_ATOMS: atom_id res chain seq x y z
N MET A 1 19.61 21.25 -36.23
CA MET A 1 18.31 21.85 -35.90
C MET A 1 17.25 21.28 -36.83
N PRO A 2 16.14 20.72 -36.34
CA PRO A 2 14.92 20.64 -37.15
C PRO A 2 13.79 21.42 -36.48
N ALA A 3 13.33 22.46 -37.18
CA ALA A 3 12.15 23.24 -36.87
C ALA A 3 11.03 22.82 -37.84
N SER A 4 10.08 21.99 -37.41
CA SER A 4 8.91 21.59 -38.22
C SER A 4 7.72 21.09 -37.37
N ALA A 5 7.33 21.80 -36.30
CA ALA A 5 6.16 21.43 -35.48
C ALA A 5 5.16 22.58 -35.18
N GLN A 6 5.30 23.75 -35.83
CA GLN A 6 4.62 24.98 -35.39
C GLN A 6 3.43 25.55 -36.19
N PRO A 7 2.80 24.90 -37.20
CA PRO A 7 1.56 25.44 -37.75
C PRO A 7 0.32 25.15 -36.87
N ALA A 8 0.32 24.11 -36.03
CA ALA A 8 -0.85 23.74 -35.21
C ALA A 8 -1.00 24.56 -33.91
N LEU A 9 0.11 25.00 -33.31
CA LEU A 9 0.11 25.75 -32.05
C LEU A 9 -0.44 27.18 -32.21
N THR A 10 -0.31 27.78 -33.39
CA THR A 10 -0.68 29.18 -33.65
C THR A 10 -2.20 29.39 -33.75
N GLU A 11 -2.94 28.40 -34.22
CA GLU A 11 -4.42 28.40 -34.23
C GLU A 11 -4.99 28.04 -32.86
N LEU A 12 -4.39 27.05 -32.17
CA LEU A 12 -4.75 26.67 -30.80
C LEU A 12 -4.61 27.84 -29.81
N ALA A 13 -3.60 28.70 -29.98
CA ALA A 13 -3.38 29.88 -29.14
C ALA A 13 -4.47 30.96 -29.26
N LYS A 14 -5.40 30.87 -30.22
CA LYS A 14 -6.52 31.83 -30.36
C LYS A 14 -7.74 31.45 -29.52
N ILE A 15 -7.78 30.24 -28.95
CA ILE A 15 -8.90 29.77 -28.12
C ILE A 15 -8.72 30.30 -26.68
N PRO A 16 -9.71 31.03 -26.13
CA PRO A 16 -9.69 31.49 -24.75
C PRO A 16 -9.48 30.32 -23.77
N GLY A 17 -8.46 30.40 -22.92
CA GLY A 17 -8.11 29.34 -21.96
C GLY A 17 -6.97 28.41 -22.41
N VAL A 18 -6.74 28.24 -23.73
CA VAL A 18 -5.59 27.45 -24.23
C VAL A 18 -4.26 28.15 -23.90
N GLN A 19 -4.20 29.49 -23.99
CA GLN A 19 -2.97 30.22 -23.62
C GLN A 19 -2.62 30.08 -22.14
N GLN A 20 -3.63 30.01 -21.27
CA GLN A 20 -3.39 29.79 -19.84
C GLN A 20 -2.82 28.39 -19.60
N ILE A 21 -3.36 27.37 -20.29
CA ILE A 21 -2.81 26.00 -20.23
C ILE A 21 -1.39 25.94 -20.81
N LEU A 22 -1.11 26.62 -21.92
CA LEU A 22 0.23 26.65 -22.50
C LEU A 22 1.25 27.39 -21.62
N ALA A 23 0.80 28.38 -20.85
CA ALA A 23 1.65 29.15 -19.95
C ALA A 23 1.88 28.46 -18.59
N THR A 24 0.86 27.80 -18.02
CA THR A 24 0.91 27.26 -16.65
C THR A 24 0.87 25.74 -16.58
N GLY A 25 0.55 25.05 -17.68
CA GLY A 25 0.32 23.60 -17.70
C GLY A 25 -0.97 23.16 -16.98
N GLN A 26 -1.82 24.10 -16.55
CA GLN A 26 -2.95 23.83 -15.66
C GLN A 26 -4.28 24.22 -16.31
N LEU A 27 -5.31 23.39 -16.11
CA LEU A 27 -6.67 23.68 -16.59
C LEU A 27 -7.23 24.93 -15.89
N PRO A 28 -7.92 25.83 -16.62
CA PRO A 28 -8.47 27.06 -16.05
C PRO A 28 -9.64 26.82 -15.08
N THR A 29 -10.25 25.63 -15.14
CA THR A 29 -11.32 25.17 -14.23
C THR A 29 -11.35 23.65 -14.17
N THR A 30 -11.90 23.10 -13.10
CA THR A 30 -12.12 21.65 -12.91
C THR A 30 -13.51 21.20 -13.38
N ASP A 31 -14.39 22.13 -13.78
CA ASP A 31 -15.73 21.80 -14.26
C ASP A 31 -15.70 21.30 -15.72
N VAL A 32 -15.94 19.99 -15.90
CA VAL A 32 -15.86 19.31 -17.20
C VAL A 32 -16.85 19.89 -18.21
N ALA A 33 -18.04 20.31 -17.78
CA ALA A 33 -19.04 20.90 -18.68
C ALA A 33 -18.60 22.28 -19.20
N THR A 34 -17.92 23.07 -18.38
CA THR A 34 -17.36 24.38 -18.73
C THR A 34 -16.12 24.22 -19.62
N LEU A 35 -15.27 23.21 -19.36
CA LEU A 35 -14.17 22.84 -20.25
C LEU A 35 -14.67 22.41 -21.63
N VAL A 36 -15.70 21.55 -21.71
CA VAL A 36 -16.25 21.14 -23.01
C VAL A 36 -16.84 22.34 -23.79
N LYS A 37 -17.46 23.30 -23.10
CA LYS A 37 -17.97 24.53 -23.72
C LYS A 37 -16.88 25.50 -24.19
N MET A 38 -15.76 25.61 -23.45
CA MET A 38 -14.66 26.52 -23.81
C MET A 38 -13.80 26.02 -24.98
N PHE A 39 -13.60 24.70 -25.10
CA PHE A 39 -12.73 24.11 -26.11
C PHE A 39 -13.50 23.65 -27.37
N GLY A 40 -14.84 23.72 -27.35
CA GLY A 40 -15.70 23.42 -28.48
C GLY A 40 -15.67 21.96 -28.94
N SER A 41 -16.30 21.66 -30.08
CA SER A 41 -16.28 20.34 -30.72
C SER A 41 -15.05 20.10 -31.59
N ASP A 42 -14.02 20.94 -31.48
CA ASP A 42 -12.82 20.81 -32.31
C ASP A 42 -12.03 19.54 -31.94
N PRO A 43 -11.76 18.64 -32.90
CA PRO A 43 -11.08 17.36 -32.62
C PRO A 43 -9.68 17.54 -32.05
N SER A 44 -8.97 18.63 -32.39
CA SER A 44 -7.61 18.91 -31.93
C SER A 44 -7.63 19.43 -30.49
N ALA A 45 -8.61 20.27 -30.15
CA ALA A 45 -8.81 20.75 -28.79
C ALA A 45 -9.24 19.61 -27.84
N GLN A 46 -10.10 18.70 -28.30
CA GLN A 46 -10.48 17.50 -27.55
C GLN A 46 -9.31 16.53 -27.37
N LYS A 47 -8.45 16.38 -28.38
CA LYS A 47 -7.23 15.57 -28.26
C LYS A 47 -6.25 16.19 -27.27
N LEU A 48 -6.11 17.52 -27.24
CA LEU A 48 -5.27 18.21 -26.26
C LEU A 48 -5.84 18.07 -24.84
N LEU A 49 -7.16 18.21 -24.66
CA LEU A 49 -7.85 17.92 -23.40
C LEU A 49 -7.64 16.46 -22.96
N GLY A 50 -7.79 15.51 -23.88
CA GLY A 50 -7.54 14.09 -23.63
C GLY A 50 -6.09 13.80 -23.27
N GLN A 51 -5.13 14.46 -23.92
CA GLN A 51 -3.70 14.38 -23.60
C GLN A 51 -3.33 15.11 -22.31
N LEU A 52 -4.06 16.15 -21.91
CA LEU A 52 -3.84 16.83 -20.64
C LEU A 52 -4.48 16.06 -19.48
N LEU A 53 -5.64 15.42 -19.69
CA LEU A 53 -6.26 14.46 -18.77
C LEU A 53 -5.40 13.20 -18.64
N ALA A 54 -4.85 12.70 -19.75
CA ALA A 54 -3.91 11.58 -19.75
C ALA A 54 -2.50 11.97 -19.27
N GLY A 55 -2.09 13.22 -19.47
CA GLY A 55 -0.83 13.81 -18.99
C GLY A 55 -0.88 14.21 -17.51
N GLN A 56 -2.07 14.48 -16.98
CA GLN A 56 -2.37 14.51 -15.53
C GLN A 56 -2.46 13.08 -14.94
N SER A 57 -2.62 12.05 -15.77
CA SER A 57 -2.33 10.65 -15.37
C SER A 57 -0.83 10.33 -15.37
N ALA A 58 0.02 11.24 -15.88
CA ALA A 58 1.48 11.21 -15.76
C ALA A 58 2.04 12.32 -14.83
N ALA A 59 1.18 13.08 -14.15
CA ALA A 59 1.52 14.05 -13.12
C ALA A 59 0.51 13.92 -11.98
N ALA A 60 0.79 13.01 -11.04
CA ALA A 60 -0.10 12.71 -9.92
C ALA A 60 -0.25 13.90 -8.95
N ALA A 61 -1.42 14.54 -8.96
CA ALA A 61 -2.19 15.06 -7.81
C ALA A 61 -3.34 15.97 -8.34
N PRO A 62 -4.54 16.03 -7.71
CA PRO A 62 -4.78 15.85 -6.28
C PRO A 62 -5.95 14.92 -5.93
N ALA A 63 -5.78 14.10 -4.88
CA ALA A 63 -6.91 13.51 -4.17
C ALA A 63 -7.06 14.22 -2.82
N ALA A 64 -7.99 15.17 -2.75
CA ALA A 64 -8.48 15.73 -1.50
C ALA A 64 -9.57 14.79 -0.94
N ALA A 65 -9.36 14.27 0.27
CA ALA A 65 -10.42 13.74 1.12
C ALA A 65 -10.05 13.90 2.60
N ASP A 66 -10.49 15.03 3.15
CA ASP A 66 -10.98 15.29 4.50
C ASP A 66 -10.22 14.89 5.79
N SER A 67 -10.28 15.84 6.72
CA SER A 67 -9.94 15.85 8.16
C SER A 67 -8.46 15.97 8.59
N THR A 68 -8.11 17.24 8.94
CA THR A 68 -6.86 17.84 9.47
C THR A 68 -5.67 17.91 8.50
N PRO A 69 -4.97 19.06 8.33
CA PRO A 69 -3.76 19.11 7.50
C PRO A 69 -2.67 18.30 8.18
N ASP A 70 -2.58 17.02 7.82
CA ASP A 70 -1.36 16.25 7.97
C ASP A 70 -0.22 17.05 7.31
N GLU A 71 0.89 17.22 8.05
CA GLU A 71 2.10 17.90 7.54
C GLU A 71 2.45 17.32 6.16
N PRO A 72 2.75 18.18 5.15
CA PRO A 72 3.02 17.71 3.79
C PRO A 72 4.09 16.60 3.81
N LEU A 73 3.84 15.53 3.05
CA LEU A 73 4.74 14.39 2.98
C LEU A 73 6.14 14.84 2.55
N LYS A 74 7.13 14.52 3.38
CA LYS A 74 8.54 14.90 3.13
C LYS A 74 9.15 14.23 1.91
N PHE A 75 8.59 13.08 1.49
CA PHE A 75 9.01 12.34 0.32
C PHE A 75 7.80 11.89 -0.47
N ALA A 76 7.96 11.82 -1.79
CA ALA A 76 6.92 11.32 -2.66
C ALA A 76 6.63 9.84 -2.36
N VAL A 77 5.35 9.51 -2.33
CA VAL A 77 4.82 8.14 -2.28
C VAL A 77 4.10 7.94 -3.61
N THR A 78 4.54 6.97 -4.41
CA THR A 78 4.08 6.82 -5.79
C THR A 78 3.64 5.38 -6.12
N GLY A 79 2.97 5.22 -7.27
CA GLY A 79 2.61 3.91 -7.81
C GLY A 79 1.78 3.05 -6.86
N ALA A 80 1.98 1.73 -6.94
CA ALA A 80 1.24 0.75 -6.14
C ALA A 80 1.44 0.90 -4.62
N ILE A 81 2.58 1.47 -4.20
CA ILE A 81 2.82 1.82 -2.79
C ILE A 81 1.87 2.93 -2.35
N ASN A 82 1.68 3.97 -3.17
CA ASN A 82 0.73 5.05 -2.87
C ASN A 82 -0.72 4.55 -2.83
N ASP A 83 -1.09 3.66 -3.73
CA ASP A 83 -2.43 3.05 -3.74
C ASP A 83 -2.73 2.35 -2.41
N THR A 84 -1.73 1.63 -1.86
CA THR A 84 -1.86 0.94 -0.58
C THR A 84 -1.80 1.90 0.61
N PHE A 85 -0.87 2.86 0.56
CA PHE A 85 -0.73 3.90 1.57
C PHE A 85 -2.06 4.63 1.78
N THR A 86 -2.64 5.16 0.71
CA THR A 86 -3.91 5.90 0.76
C THR A 86 -5.07 5.00 1.20
N LYS A 87 -5.21 3.80 0.61
CA LYS A 87 -6.27 2.84 0.93
C LYS A 87 -6.32 2.46 2.42
N ASP A 88 -5.16 2.28 3.03
CA ASP A 88 -5.07 1.77 4.39
C ASP A 88 -5.08 2.88 5.46
N GLY A 89 -5.23 4.14 5.07
CA GLY A 89 -5.35 5.29 5.99
C GLY A 89 -4.15 6.24 6.03
N GLY A 90 -3.22 6.10 5.08
CA GLY A 90 -2.16 7.07 4.80
C GLY A 90 -1.28 7.39 6.00
N GLN A 91 -0.99 8.68 6.17
CA GLN A 91 -0.11 9.19 7.23
C GLN A 91 -0.63 8.85 8.63
N LYS A 92 -1.95 8.76 8.84
CA LYS A 92 -2.52 8.38 10.13
C LYS A 92 -2.07 6.98 10.55
N LYS A 93 -2.00 6.04 9.60
CA LYS A 93 -1.57 4.65 9.84
C LYS A 93 -0.05 4.48 9.76
N TYR A 94 0.57 4.88 8.66
CA TYR A 94 2.00 4.61 8.39
C TYR A 94 2.93 5.71 8.89
N GLY A 95 2.42 6.92 9.15
CA GLY A 95 3.23 8.08 9.50
C GLY A 95 3.92 8.72 8.29
N GLN A 96 4.96 9.50 8.55
CA GLN A 96 5.73 10.20 7.53
C GLN A 96 6.64 9.21 6.78
N PRO A 97 6.78 9.32 5.45
CA PRO A 97 7.79 8.57 4.73
C PRO A 97 9.18 9.00 5.23
N LEU A 98 10.06 8.02 5.42
CA LEU A 98 11.44 8.22 5.85
C LEU A 98 12.40 8.44 4.66
N GLY A 99 11.91 8.15 3.45
CA GLY A 99 12.64 8.33 2.20
C GLY A 99 11.73 8.04 1.01
N VAL A 100 12.30 8.20 -0.18
CA VAL A 100 11.67 7.77 -1.42
C VAL A 100 11.60 6.25 -1.52
N GLU A 101 10.73 5.77 -2.40
CA GLU A 101 10.65 4.36 -2.79
C GLU A 101 12.02 3.84 -3.24
N LYS A 102 12.47 2.74 -2.62
CA LYS A 102 13.74 2.08 -2.92
C LYS A 102 13.49 0.84 -3.76
N ASP A 103 14.26 0.68 -4.83
CA ASP A 103 14.31 -0.56 -5.58
C ASP A 103 15.05 -1.65 -4.81
N VAL A 104 14.51 -2.86 -4.86
CA VAL A 104 15.04 -4.07 -4.21
C VAL A 104 15.14 -5.19 -5.24
N ALA A 105 15.90 -6.24 -4.89
CA ALA A 105 16.14 -7.38 -5.76
C ALA A 105 14.84 -7.95 -6.40
N GLY A 106 14.96 -8.39 -7.65
CA GLY A 106 13.84 -9.00 -8.39
C GLY A 106 12.80 -8.01 -8.93
N GLY A 107 13.10 -6.71 -8.96
CA GLY A 107 12.18 -5.66 -9.45
C GLY A 107 11.12 -5.28 -8.41
N SER A 108 11.39 -5.57 -7.14
CA SER A 108 10.51 -5.21 -6.03
C SER A 108 10.81 -3.79 -5.58
N LYS A 109 9.87 -3.15 -4.90
CA LYS A 109 10.05 -1.82 -4.33
C LYS A 109 9.62 -1.80 -2.87
N VAL A 110 10.26 -0.96 -2.08
CA VAL A 110 9.96 -0.78 -0.66
C VAL A 110 10.01 0.68 -0.29
N GLN A 111 9.07 1.12 0.54
CA GLN A 111 9.12 2.44 1.15
C GLN A 111 8.89 2.34 2.65
N GLU A 112 9.81 2.96 3.39
CA GLU A 112 9.78 3.01 4.85
C GLU A 112 9.09 4.28 5.32
N PHE A 113 8.27 4.12 6.36
CA PHE A 113 7.55 5.18 7.03
C PHE A 113 7.84 5.12 8.53
N THR A 114 7.55 6.20 9.26
CA THR A 114 7.85 6.27 10.69
C THR A 114 7.13 5.19 11.51
N LYS A 115 5.93 4.75 11.11
CA LYS A 115 5.13 3.72 11.80
C LYS A 115 4.99 2.42 11.02
N GLY A 116 5.60 2.29 9.83
CA GLY A 116 5.39 1.12 9.00
C GLY A 116 6.32 1.00 7.80
N THR A 117 6.15 -0.06 7.02
CA THR A 117 6.85 -0.23 5.75
C THR A 117 5.91 -0.88 4.75
N ILE A 118 5.84 -0.31 3.55
CA ILE A 118 5.02 -0.84 2.46
C ILE A 118 5.96 -1.47 1.43
N TYR A 119 5.62 -2.70 1.06
CA TYR A 119 6.39 -3.50 0.12
C TYR A 119 5.55 -3.76 -1.12
N TRP A 120 6.16 -3.61 -2.28
CA TRP A 120 5.58 -3.96 -3.56
C TRP A 120 6.46 -4.98 -4.27
N ASN A 121 5.86 -6.03 -4.81
CA ASN A 121 6.56 -6.99 -5.63
C ASN A 121 5.65 -7.41 -6.80
N PRO A 122 6.06 -7.17 -8.06
CA PRO A 122 5.22 -7.43 -9.23
C PRO A 122 4.87 -8.92 -9.42
N LYS A 123 5.66 -9.82 -8.83
CA LYS A 123 5.48 -11.28 -8.94
C LYS A 123 4.66 -11.87 -7.79
N VAL A 124 4.30 -11.06 -6.79
CA VAL A 124 3.60 -11.50 -5.59
C VAL A 124 2.24 -10.81 -5.52
N ASN A 125 1.20 -11.57 -5.15
CA ASN A 125 -0.17 -11.07 -4.97
C ASN A 125 -0.71 -10.21 -6.14
N GLY A 126 -0.37 -10.57 -7.38
CA GLY A 126 -0.78 -9.84 -8.58
C GLY A 126 -0.23 -8.41 -8.68
N GLY A 127 0.93 -8.13 -8.06
CA GLY A 127 1.55 -6.81 -8.08
C GLY A 127 0.86 -5.79 -7.17
N LYS A 128 0.14 -6.25 -6.15
CA LYS A 128 -0.41 -5.38 -5.10
C LYS A 128 0.64 -5.14 -4.03
N ALA A 129 0.78 -3.90 -3.57
CA ALA A 129 1.63 -3.60 -2.43
C ALA A 129 0.92 -3.99 -1.12
N ALA A 130 1.71 -4.19 -0.06
CA ALA A 130 1.23 -4.60 1.24
C ALA A 130 2.04 -3.92 2.35
N GLY A 131 1.34 -3.36 3.33
CA GLY A 131 1.91 -2.64 4.45
C GLY A 131 2.03 -3.48 5.72
N VAL A 132 3.17 -3.35 6.39
CA VAL A 132 3.44 -4.00 7.67
C VAL A 132 3.77 -2.91 8.70
N THR A 133 3.10 -2.96 9.87
CA THR A 133 3.19 -1.92 10.90
C THR A 133 3.48 -2.51 12.29
N GLY A 134 3.85 -1.64 13.24
CA GLY A 134 3.97 -1.97 14.66
C GLY A 134 4.83 -3.20 14.98
N ALA A 135 4.42 -3.96 16.00
CA ALA A 135 5.15 -5.14 16.48
C ALA A 135 5.29 -6.24 15.42
N ILE A 136 4.34 -6.31 14.47
CA ILE A 136 4.42 -7.26 13.35
C ILE A 136 5.59 -6.90 12.44
N ARG A 137 5.77 -5.60 12.12
CA ARG A 137 6.91 -5.10 11.35
C ARG A 137 8.21 -5.38 12.07
N ASP A 138 8.27 -5.13 13.37
CA ASP A 138 9.50 -5.31 14.15
C ASP A 138 9.96 -6.77 14.13
N LEU A 139 9.02 -7.72 14.33
CA LEU A 139 9.33 -9.14 14.20
C LEU A 139 9.69 -9.53 12.76
N TYR A 140 8.95 -9.03 11.77
CA TYR A 140 9.22 -9.32 10.36
C TYR A 140 10.64 -8.90 9.94
N LEU A 141 11.08 -7.71 10.35
CA LEU A 141 12.43 -7.22 10.09
C LEU A 141 13.49 -8.05 10.83
N LYS A 142 13.21 -8.46 12.06
CA LYS A 142 14.09 -9.36 12.84
C LYS A 142 14.25 -10.72 12.17
N GLU A 143 13.22 -11.24 11.52
CA GLU A 143 13.24 -12.49 10.76
C GLU A 143 13.88 -12.37 9.36
N GLY A 144 14.46 -11.20 9.04
CA GLY A 144 15.15 -10.93 7.77
C GLY A 144 14.29 -10.27 6.69
N GLY A 145 13.05 -9.89 7.01
CA GLY A 145 12.17 -9.17 6.10
C GLY A 145 11.90 -9.95 4.80
N PRO A 146 11.85 -9.27 3.63
CA PRO A 146 11.50 -9.90 2.36
C PRO A 146 12.48 -10.97 1.89
N THR A 147 13.73 -10.93 2.35
CA THR A 147 14.76 -11.94 2.04
C THR A 147 14.83 -13.05 3.10
N GLY A 148 14.07 -12.90 4.19
CA GLY A 148 13.95 -13.87 5.26
C GLY A 148 13.02 -15.04 4.92
N LYS A 149 12.80 -15.90 5.91
CA LYS A 149 12.02 -17.15 5.74
C LYS A 149 10.56 -16.90 5.35
N LEU A 150 9.99 -15.76 5.76
CA LEU A 150 8.59 -15.41 5.51
C LEU A 150 8.34 -14.95 4.06
N GLY A 151 9.35 -14.39 3.40
CA GLY A 151 9.21 -13.76 2.09
C GLY A 151 8.38 -12.47 2.16
N PHE A 152 7.88 -12.00 1.01
CA PHE A 152 7.12 -10.77 0.92
C PHE A 152 5.74 -10.85 1.61
N PRO A 153 5.23 -9.72 2.14
CA PRO A 153 3.86 -9.65 2.60
C PRO A 153 2.88 -9.80 1.42
N LEU A 154 1.82 -10.56 1.66
CA LEU A 154 0.72 -10.77 0.71
C LEU A 154 -0.42 -9.77 0.93
N MET A 155 -0.55 -9.23 2.14
CA MET A 155 -1.60 -8.29 2.48
C MET A 155 -1.10 -7.27 3.50
N SER A 156 -1.78 -6.12 3.54
CA SER A 156 -1.60 -5.15 4.62
C SER A 156 -2.15 -5.66 5.95
N GLU A 157 -1.66 -5.08 7.05
CA GLU A 157 -2.06 -5.48 8.40
C GLU A 157 -3.58 -5.37 8.59
N LEU A 158 -4.21 -6.49 8.97
CA LEU A 158 -5.60 -6.54 9.38
C LEU A 158 -5.67 -6.57 10.91
N SER A 159 -6.26 -5.52 11.49
CA SER A 159 -6.57 -5.47 12.92
C SER A 159 -7.95 -6.08 13.18
N VAL A 160 -8.03 -6.92 14.20
CA VAL A 160 -9.27 -7.50 14.72
C VAL A 160 -9.75 -6.64 15.88
N GLY A 161 -10.93 -6.04 15.74
CA GLY A 161 -11.54 -5.23 16.80
C GLY A 161 -11.72 -6.01 18.10
N GLY A 162 -11.45 -5.35 19.22
CA GLY A 162 -11.60 -5.92 20.55
C GLY A 162 -12.99 -5.70 21.17
N PRO A 163 -13.19 -6.13 22.42
CA PRO A 163 -14.50 -6.13 23.07
C PRO A 163 -15.04 -4.73 23.39
N THR A 164 -14.17 -3.71 23.41
CA THR A 164 -14.55 -2.32 23.58
C THR A 164 -14.29 -1.51 22.32
N ALA A 165 -15.11 -0.47 22.09
CA ALA A 165 -14.93 0.43 20.95
C ALA A 165 -13.51 1.02 20.94
N GLY A 166 -12.79 0.82 19.83
CA GLY A 166 -11.41 1.28 19.66
C GLY A 166 -10.33 0.36 20.22
N SER A 167 -10.69 -0.73 20.91
CA SER A 167 -9.71 -1.76 21.30
C SER A 167 -9.38 -2.69 20.12
N VAL A 168 -8.19 -3.28 20.16
CA VAL A 168 -7.71 -4.27 19.19
C VAL A 168 -7.46 -5.59 19.95
N ALA A 169 -8.18 -6.64 19.56
CA ALA A 169 -7.98 -7.99 20.11
C ALA A 169 -6.75 -8.69 19.53
N GLY A 170 -6.32 -8.27 18.34
CA GLY A 170 -5.11 -8.75 17.69
C GLY A 170 -4.96 -8.16 16.30
N ALA A 171 -3.84 -8.43 15.67
CA ALA A 171 -3.56 -8.02 14.31
C ALA A 171 -2.79 -9.11 13.59
N TYR A 172 -2.87 -9.18 12.26
CA TYR A 172 -2.03 -10.10 11.51
C TYR A 172 -1.69 -9.60 10.11
N ASN A 173 -0.58 -10.11 9.58
CA ASN A 173 -0.20 -10.03 8.19
C ASN A 173 0.06 -11.45 7.66
N ASP A 174 -0.43 -11.73 6.46
CA ASP A 174 -0.01 -12.89 5.70
C ASP A 174 1.21 -12.57 4.83
N PHE A 175 2.14 -13.52 4.81
CA PHE A 175 3.36 -13.53 4.00
C PHE A 175 3.39 -14.78 3.13
N GLN A 176 4.28 -14.80 2.14
CA GLN A 176 4.41 -15.91 1.18
C GLN A 176 4.51 -17.28 1.87
N ASN A 177 5.30 -17.38 2.94
CA ASN A 177 5.63 -18.65 3.59
C ASN A 177 5.10 -18.76 5.03
N GLY A 178 4.25 -17.83 5.48
CA GLY A 178 3.80 -17.80 6.86
C GLY A 178 2.88 -16.63 7.16
N SER A 179 2.53 -16.47 8.42
CA SER A 179 1.76 -15.34 8.93
C SER A 179 2.48 -14.85 10.18
N ILE A 180 2.47 -13.54 10.42
CA ILE A 180 2.78 -13.01 11.74
C ILE A 180 1.47 -12.56 12.35
N VAL A 181 1.22 -13.02 13.56
CA VAL A 181 0.01 -12.74 14.32
C VAL A 181 0.41 -12.08 15.63
N TRP A 182 -0.18 -10.93 15.90
CA TRP A 182 0.01 -10.16 17.12
C TRP A 182 -1.24 -10.19 17.99
N SER A 183 -1.05 -10.28 19.30
CA SER A 183 -2.08 -10.05 20.32
C SER A 183 -1.51 -9.22 21.46
N PRO A 184 -2.34 -8.47 22.21
CA PRO A 184 -1.86 -7.68 23.35
C PRO A 184 -1.26 -8.55 24.46
N GLU A 185 -1.69 -9.80 24.58
CA GLU A 185 -1.29 -10.72 25.65
C GLU A 185 0.05 -11.42 25.36
N ALA A 186 0.27 -11.85 24.12
CA ALA A 186 1.44 -12.64 23.74
C ALA A 186 2.50 -11.84 22.94
N GLY A 187 2.10 -10.73 22.31
CA GLY A 187 2.94 -10.05 21.33
C GLY A 187 2.83 -10.68 19.94
N ALA A 188 3.80 -10.39 19.08
CA ALA A 188 3.85 -10.88 17.70
C ALA A 188 4.58 -12.22 17.62
N HIS A 189 3.99 -13.18 16.91
CA HIS A 189 4.56 -14.51 16.71
C HIS A 189 4.37 -15.00 15.28
N VAL A 190 5.34 -15.78 14.81
CA VAL A 190 5.26 -16.44 13.50
C VAL A 190 4.41 -17.71 13.59
N VAL A 191 3.51 -17.87 12.62
CA VAL A 191 2.75 -19.09 12.37
C VAL A 191 3.04 -19.52 10.93
N SER A 192 3.70 -20.66 10.74
CA SER A 192 4.19 -21.09 9.42
C SER A 192 4.05 -22.60 9.18
N GLY A 193 4.22 -23.02 7.92
CA GLY A 193 4.21 -24.42 7.51
C GLY A 193 2.91 -25.15 7.89
N LYS A 194 3.01 -26.43 8.26
CA LYS A 194 1.82 -27.24 8.59
C LYS A 194 1.03 -26.70 9.79
N ILE A 195 1.68 -26.01 10.72
CA ILE A 195 0.99 -25.36 11.84
C ILE A 195 0.07 -24.26 11.32
N LYS A 196 0.53 -23.43 10.37
CA LYS A 196 -0.31 -22.44 9.69
C LYS A 196 -1.47 -23.11 8.96
N ASP A 197 -1.23 -24.19 8.22
CA ASP A 197 -2.29 -24.89 7.49
C ASP A 197 -3.39 -25.41 8.43
N GLN A 198 -3.00 -25.99 9.56
CA GLN A 198 -3.94 -26.44 10.59
C GLN A 198 -4.65 -25.27 11.27
N TRP A 199 -3.93 -24.18 11.55
CA TRP A 199 -4.49 -22.99 12.17
C TRP A 199 -5.56 -22.34 11.30
N VAL A 200 -5.28 -22.18 10.00
CA VAL A 200 -6.25 -21.67 9.01
C VAL A 200 -7.45 -22.60 8.89
N LYS A 201 -7.24 -23.92 8.80
CA LYS A 201 -8.34 -24.91 8.77
C LYS A 201 -9.21 -24.87 10.03
N GLY A 202 -8.61 -24.58 11.18
CA GLY A 202 -9.31 -24.38 12.45
C GLY A 202 -10.00 -23.02 12.61
N GLY A 203 -10.08 -22.21 11.56
CA GLY A 203 -10.74 -20.89 11.60
C GLY A 203 -9.82 -19.73 12.02
N GLY A 204 -8.50 -19.93 12.01
CA GLY A 204 -7.49 -18.89 12.26
C GLY A 204 -7.66 -18.20 13.61
N ALA A 205 -7.45 -16.88 13.63
CA ALA A 205 -7.57 -16.07 14.84
C ALA A 205 -8.97 -16.11 15.48
N PHE A 206 -10.03 -16.26 14.67
CA PHE A 206 -11.40 -16.30 15.17
C PHE A 206 -11.75 -17.66 15.80
N GLY A 207 -11.26 -18.75 15.21
CA GLY A 207 -11.49 -20.12 15.67
C GLY A 207 -10.45 -20.60 16.69
N MET A 208 -9.22 -20.87 16.24
CA MET A 208 -8.11 -21.36 17.07
C MET A 208 -7.55 -20.31 18.03
N GLY A 209 -7.77 -19.03 17.75
CA GLY A 209 -7.24 -17.93 18.54
C GLY A 209 -5.85 -17.48 18.08
N TYR A 210 -5.20 -16.69 18.93
CA TYR A 210 -3.88 -16.12 18.68
C TYR A 210 -2.78 -17.07 19.19
N PRO A 211 -1.59 -17.08 18.59
CA PRO A 211 -0.46 -17.81 19.13
C PRO A 211 -0.04 -17.23 20.49
N LYS A 212 0.27 -18.11 21.45
CA LYS A 212 0.78 -17.75 22.78
C LYS A 212 2.31 -17.62 22.84
N GLY A 213 2.98 -17.95 21.75
CA GLY A 213 4.43 -18.03 21.64
C GLY A 213 4.85 -18.54 20.27
N ASP A 214 6.16 -18.54 20.02
CA ASP A 214 6.72 -19.11 18.79
C ASP A 214 6.63 -20.64 18.78
N ALA A 215 6.70 -21.22 17.58
CA ALA A 215 6.75 -22.67 17.44
C ALA A 215 8.05 -23.23 18.05
N LYS A 216 7.90 -24.18 18.99
CA LYS A 216 9.00 -24.82 19.72
C LYS A 216 9.06 -26.31 19.40
N PRO A 217 10.25 -26.94 19.35
CA PRO A 217 10.36 -28.39 19.23
C PRO A 217 9.61 -29.10 20.38
N GLY A 218 8.69 -29.99 20.02
CA GLY A 218 7.98 -30.87 20.93
C GLY A 218 8.55 -32.30 20.93
N PRO A 219 7.86 -33.25 21.59
CA PRO A 219 8.28 -34.65 21.63
C PRO A 219 8.50 -35.20 20.21
N GLY A 220 9.66 -35.83 19.99
CA GLY A 220 10.04 -36.38 18.68
C GLY A 220 10.55 -35.35 17.66
N GLY A 221 10.84 -34.11 18.08
CA GLY A 221 11.41 -33.07 17.22
C GLY A 221 10.38 -32.34 16.34
N VAL A 222 9.09 -32.69 16.47
CA VAL A 222 8.00 -32.05 15.74
C VAL A 222 7.76 -30.66 16.33
N LEU A 223 7.74 -29.62 15.50
CA LEU A 223 7.42 -28.26 15.96
C LEU A 223 6.01 -28.20 16.51
N THR A 224 5.82 -27.51 17.62
CA THR A 224 4.53 -27.34 18.28
C THR A 224 4.31 -25.89 18.66
N GLN A 225 3.07 -25.42 18.54
CA GLN A 225 2.71 -24.04 18.88
C GLN A 225 1.36 -24.00 19.55
N GLU A 226 1.24 -23.19 20.60
CA GLU A 226 0.05 -23.12 21.45
C GLU A 226 -0.81 -21.90 21.07
N PHE A 227 -2.13 -22.06 21.07
CA PHE A 227 -3.08 -21.01 20.70
C PHE A 227 -4.11 -20.74 21.79
N THR A 228 -4.68 -19.53 21.81
CA THR A 228 -5.58 -19.08 22.89
C THR A 228 -6.90 -19.82 22.98
N LYS A 229 -7.47 -20.32 21.87
CA LYS A 229 -8.79 -20.97 21.85
C LYS A 229 -8.81 -22.45 21.43
N GLY A 230 -7.71 -22.99 20.90
CA GLY A 230 -7.71 -24.31 20.26
C GLY A 230 -6.58 -25.27 20.62
N GLY A 231 -5.75 -24.98 21.62
CA GLY A 231 -4.71 -25.91 22.09
C GLY A 231 -3.40 -25.86 21.31
N VAL A 232 -2.63 -26.97 21.33
CA VAL A 232 -1.28 -27.08 20.76
C VAL A 232 -1.33 -27.72 19.37
N LEU A 233 -1.00 -26.97 18.32
CA LEU A 233 -0.86 -27.49 16.95
C LEU A 233 0.55 -28.04 16.72
N LYS A 234 0.69 -29.01 15.80
CA LYS A 234 1.94 -29.69 15.48
C LYS A 234 2.29 -29.59 13.99
N GLY A 235 3.57 -29.37 13.68
CA GLY A 235 4.15 -29.15 12.35
C GLY A 235 4.52 -30.40 11.56
#